data_AF-R9WKC0-F1
#
_entry.id   AF-R9WKC0-F1
#
_cell.length_a   1.000
_cell.length_b   1.000
_cell.length_c   1.000
_cell.angle_alpha   90.00
_cell.angle_beta   90.00
_cell.angle_gamma   90.00
#
_symmetry.space_group_name_H-M   'P 1'
#
loop_
_entity.id
_entity.type
_entity.pdbx_description
1 polymer ?
#
loop_
_entity_poly.entity_id
_entity_poly.type
_entity_poly.pdbx_seq_one_letter_code
_entity_poly.pdbx_strand_id
1 'polypeptide(L)'
;MTIPKRLSKAMDSLTVNHEWGGVNEMPEEILAPNDWRLQEIMKFRKELKLREPKRIKEAEWRIKQYFYKHNINNPFAQAYILRKIGTKQSSILKLTGLSKHDYYLHVGSLFRNTGNYRQLRITDVEVVLTQEKLYDLLEETHEKNFG
;
A
#
# COMPACT_ATOMS: atom_id res chain seq x y z
N MET A 1 -3.39 13.89 -4.25
CA MET A 1 -3.40 14.70 -3.01
C MET A 1 -2.69 16.00 -3.34
N THR A 2 -3.35 17.14 -3.14
CA THR A 2 -2.73 18.44 -3.43
C THR A 2 -1.80 18.82 -2.28
N ILE A 3 -0.54 19.13 -2.61
CA ILE A 3 0.44 19.61 -1.63
C ILE A 3 -0.03 20.99 -1.13
N PRO A 4 -0.14 21.23 0.19
CA PRO A 4 -0.50 22.55 0.70
C PRO A 4 0.44 23.64 0.19
N LYS A 5 -0.09 24.79 -0.24
CA LYS A 5 0.72 25.89 -0.79
C LYS A 5 1.83 26.35 0.17
N ARG A 6 1.56 26.36 1.48
CA ARG A 6 2.56 26.72 2.49
C ARG A 6 3.66 25.66 2.63
N LEU A 7 3.32 24.39 2.52
CA LEU A 7 4.32 23.33 2.50
C LEU A 7 5.21 23.47 1.27
N SER A 8 4.63 23.69 0.08
CA SER A 8 5.43 23.94 -1.14
C SER A 8 6.42 25.07 -0.92
N LYS A 9 5.96 26.22 -0.41
CA LYS A 9 6.84 27.37 -0.10
C LYS A 9 7.93 27.05 0.92
N ALA A 10 7.63 26.21 1.92
CA ALA A 10 8.64 25.77 2.88
C ALA A 10 9.72 24.91 2.20
N MET A 11 9.31 23.94 1.37
CA MET A 11 10.23 23.07 0.61
C MET A 11 11.07 23.88 -0.39
N ASP A 12 10.45 24.84 -1.08
CA ASP A 12 11.13 25.72 -2.04
C ASP A 12 12.17 26.60 -1.33
N SER A 13 11.81 27.18 -0.17
CA SER A 13 12.75 27.97 0.64
C SER A 13 13.95 27.15 1.11
N LEU A 14 13.74 25.93 1.61
CA LEU A 14 14.84 25.06 2.04
C LEU A 14 15.78 24.71 0.88
N THR A 15 15.21 24.50 -0.31
CA THR A 15 15.96 24.22 -1.54
C THR A 15 16.80 25.41 -1.98
N VAL A 16 16.19 26.59 -2.08
CA VAL A 16 16.88 27.82 -2.52
C VAL A 16 18.02 28.21 -1.59
N ASN A 17 17.82 28.02 -0.28
CA ASN A 17 18.80 28.41 0.72
C ASN A 17 19.80 27.30 1.09
N HIS A 18 19.70 26.11 0.50
CA HIS A 18 20.52 24.94 0.83
C HIS A 18 20.46 24.54 2.32
N GLU A 19 19.29 24.73 2.94
CA GLU A 19 19.04 24.47 4.38
C GLU A 19 18.42 23.09 4.63
N TRP A 20 18.48 22.19 3.65
CA TRP A 20 18.07 20.79 3.80
C TRP A 20 18.98 19.98 4.73
N GLY A 21 20.20 20.47 4.96
CA GLY A 21 21.28 19.73 5.64
C GLY A 21 21.85 18.60 4.78
N GLY A 22 22.58 17.71 5.44
CA GLY A 22 23.18 16.53 4.83
C GLY A 22 22.17 15.43 4.49
N VAL A 23 22.61 14.44 3.70
CA VAL A 23 21.77 13.32 3.21
C VAL A 23 21.11 12.50 4.33
N ASN A 24 21.70 12.51 5.52
CA ASN A 24 21.22 11.75 6.69
C ASN A 24 20.62 12.65 7.79
N GLU A 25 20.56 13.96 7.57
CA GLU A 25 20.05 14.90 8.55
C GLU A 25 18.56 15.17 8.29
N MET A 26 17.79 15.21 9.37
CA MET A 26 16.36 15.50 9.32
C MET A 26 16.12 17.00 9.49
N PRO A 27 15.08 17.59 8.86
CA PRO A 27 14.74 18.99 9.06
C PRO A 27 14.59 19.39 10.54
N GLU A 28 14.14 18.46 11.39
CA GLU A 28 14.07 18.62 12.85
C GLU A 28 15.43 18.82 13.55
N GLU A 29 16.52 18.36 12.95
CA GLU A 29 17.88 18.39 13.52
C GLU A 29 18.63 19.67 13.12
N ILE A 30 18.21 20.31 12.03
CA ILE A 30 18.90 21.45 11.42
C ILE A 30 18.15 22.75 11.70
N LEU A 31 16.81 22.72 11.64
CA LEU A 31 15.99 23.92 11.77
C LEU A 31 15.66 24.20 13.23
N ALA A 32 15.58 25.49 13.57
CA ALA A 32 15.15 25.90 14.89
C ALA A 32 13.71 25.40 15.18
N PRO A 33 13.38 25.02 16.43
CA PRO A 33 12.05 24.50 16.78
C PRO A 33 10.87 25.43 16.44
N ASN A 34 11.12 26.74 16.35
CA ASN A 34 10.15 27.78 16.00
C ASN A 34 10.20 28.19 14.53
N ASP A 35 11.03 27.55 13.70
CA ASP A 35 11.09 27.81 12.27
C ASP A 35 9.76 27.43 11.60
N TRP A 36 9.16 28.39 10.89
CA TRP A 36 7.86 28.20 10.25
C TRP A 36 7.87 27.06 9.22
N ARG A 37 9.02 26.78 8.58
CA ARG A 37 9.18 25.70 7.60
C ARG A 37 9.11 24.36 8.28
N LEU A 38 9.83 24.22 9.41
CA LEU A 38 9.78 23.03 10.24
C LEU A 38 8.35 22.76 10.73
N GLN A 39 7.64 23.81 11.18
CA GLN A 39 6.26 23.69 11.63
C GLN A 39 5.32 23.20 10.52
N GLU A 40 5.43 23.71 9.29
CA GLU A 40 4.59 23.27 8.16
C GLU A 40 4.92 21.82 7.74
N ILE A 41 6.20 21.42 7.76
CA ILE A 41 6.62 20.02 7.51
C ILE A 41 6.04 19.10 8.60
N MET A 42 6.18 19.47 9.88
CA MET A 42 5.66 18.67 11.00
C MET A 42 4.15 18.55 10.96
N LYS A 43 3.46 19.65 10.69
CA LYS A 43 2.01 19.68 10.51
C LYS A 43 1.59 18.73 9.39
N PHE A 44 2.24 18.78 8.24
CA PHE A 44 1.93 17.87 7.13
C PHE A 44 2.20 16.41 7.48
N ARG A 45 3.33 16.09 8.13
CA ARG A 45 3.63 14.73 8.60
C ARG A 45 2.57 14.22 9.59
N LYS A 46 2.12 15.07 10.52
CA LYS A 46 1.04 14.75 11.46
C LYS A 46 -0.27 14.50 10.73
N GLU A 47 -0.64 15.36 9.79
CA GLU A 47 -1.83 15.18 8.97
C GLU A 47 -1.77 13.89 8.15
N LEU A 48 -0.61 13.54 7.57
CA LEU A 48 -0.40 12.27 6.88
C LEU A 48 -0.61 11.08 7.82
N LYS A 49 0.04 11.07 9.00
CA LYS A 49 -0.12 10.01 9.99
C LYS A 49 -1.58 9.83 10.43
N LEU A 50 -2.33 10.93 10.58
CA LEU A 50 -3.75 10.86 10.94
C LEU A 50 -4.63 10.34 9.80
N ARG A 51 -4.29 10.67 8.55
CA ARG A 51 -5.06 10.26 7.37
C ARG A 51 -4.73 8.86 6.89
N GLU A 52 -3.54 8.35 7.19
CA GLU A 52 -3.08 7.05 6.71
C GLU A 52 -3.99 5.89 7.14
N PRO A 53 -4.43 5.76 8.40
CA PRO A 53 -5.40 4.73 8.78
C PRO A 53 -6.73 4.85 8.02
N LYS A 54 -7.20 6.08 7.78
CA LYS A 54 -8.42 6.33 7.01
C LYS A 54 -8.25 5.90 5.55
N ARG A 55 -7.14 6.27 4.92
CA ARG A 55 -6.78 5.87 3.55
C ARG A 55 -6.67 4.36 3.41
N ILE A 56 -6.07 3.68 4.39
CA ILE A 56 -5.98 2.22 4.40
C ILE A 56 -7.39 1.60 4.45
N LYS A 57 -8.28 2.07 5.33
CA LYS A 57 -9.67 1.59 5.39
C LYS A 57 -10.45 1.84 4.10
N GLU A 58 -10.28 3.01 3.49
CA GLU A 58 -10.90 3.35 2.21
C GLU A 58 -10.41 2.43 1.08
N ALA A 59 -9.09 2.18 1.02
CA ALA A 59 -8.50 1.25 0.07
C ALA A 59 -8.99 -0.19 0.29
N GLU A 60 -9.06 -0.66 1.55
CA GLU A 60 -9.64 -1.98 1.89
C GLU A 60 -11.08 -2.10 1.39
N TRP A 61 -11.90 -1.06 1.60
CA TRP A 61 -13.28 -1.04 1.10
C TRP A 61 -13.34 -1.09 -0.42
N ARG A 62 -12.51 -0.30 -1.12
CA ARG A 62 -12.46 -0.28 -2.59
C ARG A 62 -11.98 -1.60 -3.19
N ILE A 63 -11.00 -2.27 -2.58
CA ILE A 63 -10.55 -3.60 -2.99
C ILE A 63 -11.71 -4.60 -2.89
N LYS A 64 -12.48 -4.58 -1.79
CA LYS A 64 -13.66 -5.44 -1.65
C LYS A 64 -14.73 -5.13 -2.70
N GLN A 65 -14.99 -3.86 -2.97
CA GLN A 65 -15.93 -3.44 -4.02
C GLN A 65 -15.46 -3.87 -5.41
N TYR A 66 -14.15 -3.82 -5.67
CA TYR A 66 -13.56 -4.27 -6.91
C TYR A 66 -13.79 -5.78 -7.12
N PHE A 67 -13.50 -6.62 -6.12
CA PHE A 67 -13.81 -8.05 -6.20
C PHE A 67 -15.29 -8.34 -6.41
N TYR A 68 -16.16 -7.62 -5.71
CA TYR A 68 -17.61 -7.75 -5.89
C TYR A 68 -18.05 -7.40 -7.33
N LYS A 69 -17.58 -6.26 -7.86
CA LYS A 69 -17.89 -5.81 -9.23
C LYS A 69 -17.45 -6.81 -10.29
N HIS A 70 -16.35 -7.51 -10.05
CA HIS A 70 -15.80 -8.52 -10.97
C HIS A 70 -16.25 -9.95 -10.64
N ASN A 71 -17.25 -10.13 -9.77
CA ASN A 71 -17.82 -11.42 -9.37
C ASN A 71 -16.81 -12.42 -8.75
N ILE A 72 -15.77 -11.91 -8.10
CA ILE A 72 -14.75 -12.72 -7.42
C ILE A 72 -15.15 -12.84 -5.95
N ASN A 73 -16.14 -13.68 -5.67
CA ASN A 73 -16.71 -13.81 -4.31
C ASN A 73 -16.02 -14.89 -3.47
N ASN A 74 -15.26 -15.80 -4.09
CA ASN A 74 -14.54 -16.86 -3.37
C ASN A 74 -13.36 -16.26 -2.58
N PRO A 75 -13.32 -16.36 -1.24
CA PRO A 75 -12.24 -15.82 -0.41
C PRO A 75 -10.86 -16.38 -0.75
N PHE A 76 -10.78 -17.63 -1.21
CA PHE A 76 -9.52 -18.25 -1.64
C PHE A 76 -9.01 -17.65 -2.96
N ALA A 77 -9.90 -17.38 -3.91
CA ALA A 77 -9.54 -16.72 -5.17
C ALA A 77 -9.07 -15.28 -4.92
N GLN A 78 -9.78 -14.54 -4.06
CA GLN A 78 -9.35 -13.21 -3.62
C GLN A 78 -7.96 -13.26 -2.96
N ALA A 79 -7.74 -14.20 -2.03
CA ALA A 79 -6.47 -14.36 -1.35
C ALA A 79 -5.33 -14.73 -2.30
N TYR A 80 -5.59 -15.57 -3.29
CA TYR A 80 -4.63 -15.93 -4.33
C TYR A 80 -4.21 -14.70 -5.15
N ILE A 81 -5.17 -13.93 -5.68
CA ILE A 81 -4.91 -12.71 -6.46
C ILE A 81 -4.07 -11.73 -5.63
N LEU A 82 -4.50 -11.44 -4.40
CA LEU A 82 -3.79 -10.54 -3.51
C LEU A 82 -2.37 -11.03 -3.20
N ARG A 83 -2.18 -12.35 -3.05
CA ARG A 83 -0.85 -12.92 -2.80
C ARG A 83 0.05 -12.80 -4.04
N LYS A 84 -0.47 -13.09 -5.23
CA LYS A 84 0.27 -13.02 -6.50
C LYS A 84 0.82 -11.62 -6.77
N ILE A 85 0.05 -10.58 -6.47
CA ILE A 85 0.50 -9.17 -6.59
C ILE A 85 1.37 -8.70 -5.40
N GLY A 86 1.65 -9.57 -4.42
CA GLY A 86 2.61 -9.29 -3.36
C GLY A 86 2.02 -8.68 -2.08
N THR A 87 0.73 -8.84 -1.84
CA THR A 87 0.10 -8.42 -0.58
C THR A 87 0.62 -9.29 0.58
N LYS A 88 0.87 -8.66 1.74
CA LYS A 88 1.25 -9.36 2.97
C LYS A 88 0.12 -10.27 3.47
N GLN A 89 0.48 -11.43 4.01
CA GLN A 89 -0.50 -12.40 4.54
C GLN A 89 -1.45 -11.75 5.56
N SER A 90 -0.96 -10.98 6.53
CA SER A 90 -1.81 -10.34 7.54
C SER A 90 -2.91 -9.46 6.93
N SER A 91 -2.58 -8.72 5.88
CA SER A 91 -3.51 -7.91 5.11
C SER A 91 -4.50 -8.75 4.30
N ILE A 92 -4.04 -9.86 3.70
CA ILE A 92 -4.90 -10.80 2.99
C ILE A 92 -5.96 -11.37 3.93
N LEU A 93 -5.55 -11.90 5.09
CA LEU A 93 -6.47 -12.47 6.08
C LEU A 93 -7.51 -11.44 6.53
N LYS A 94 -7.11 -10.19 6.73
CA LYS A 94 -8.02 -9.10 7.10
C LYS A 94 -9.02 -8.75 5.98
N LEU A 95 -8.59 -8.83 4.72
CA LEU A 95 -9.45 -8.52 3.57
C LEU A 95 -10.43 -9.64 3.27
N THR A 96 -9.98 -10.89 3.29
CA THR A 96 -10.77 -12.06 2.87
C THR A 96 -11.51 -12.75 4.00
N GLY A 97 -11.14 -12.49 5.26
CA GLY A 97 -11.74 -13.14 6.43
C GLY A 97 -11.28 -14.58 6.65
N LEU A 98 -10.31 -15.07 5.88
CA LEU A 98 -9.77 -16.42 6.05
C LEU A 98 -9.01 -16.58 7.36
N SER A 99 -9.03 -17.79 7.92
CA SER A 99 -8.11 -18.16 8.99
C SER A 99 -6.69 -18.33 8.45
N LYS A 100 -5.70 -18.23 9.35
CA LYS A 100 -4.29 -18.49 8.99
C LYS A 100 -4.11 -19.91 8.44
N HIS A 101 -4.84 -20.88 8.99
CA HIS A 101 -4.80 -22.28 8.58
C HIS A 101 -5.34 -22.47 7.17
N ASP A 102 -6.54 -21.95 6.89
CA ASP A 102 -7.19 -22.09 5.58
C ASP A 102 -6.38 -21.37 4.48
N TYR A 103 -5.89 -20.18 4.78
CA TYR A 103 -4.99 -19.48 3.86
C TYR A 103 -3.75 -20.33 3.54
N TYR A 104 -3.12 -20.94 4.54
CA TYR A 104 -1.92 -21.72 4.30
C TYR A 104 -2.18 -22.97 3.47
N LEU A 105 -3.26 -23.71 3.77
CA LEU A 105 -3.64 -24.92 3.04
C LEU A 105 -3.96 -24.63 1.58
N HIS A 106 -4.79 -23.62 1.32
CA HIS A 106 -5.36 -23.38 -0.01
C HIS A 106 -4.57 -22.38 -0.86
N VAL A 107 -3.80 -21.49 -0.24
CA VAL A 107 -3.10 -20.41 -0.95
C VAL A 107 -1.60 -20.48 -0.68
N GLY A 108 -1.19 -20.33 0.58
CA GLY A 108 0.22 -20.23 0.97
C GLY A 108 1.09 -21.40 0.48
N SER A 109 0.53 -22.61 0.47
CA SER A 109 1.17 -23.81 -0.04
C SER A 109 1.62 -23.70 -1.51
N LEU A 110 0.85 -23.00 -2.35
CA LEU A 110 1.10 -22.78 -3.78
C LEU A 110 2.29 -21.85 -4.04
N PHE A 111 2.69 -21.05 -3.05
CA PHE A 111 3.73 -20.02 -3.17
C PHE A 111 5.06 -20.40 -2.52
N ARG A 112 5.22 -21.66 -2.07
CA ARG A 112 6.42 -22.12 -1.33
C ARG A 112 7.74 -22.05 -2.11
N ASN A 113 7.69 -22.14 -3.44
CA ASN A 113 8.88 -22.16 -4.31
C ASN A 113 9.01 -20.93 -5.21
N THR A 114 8.09 -19.98 -5.11
CA THR A 114 8.14 -18.74 -5.87
C THR A 114 8.90 -17.68 -5.07
N GLY A 115 9.84 -16.98 -5.70
CA GLY A 115 10.77 -16.05 -5.05
C GLY A 115 10.12 -14.94 -4.23
N ASN A 116 10.95 -14.06 -3.64
CA ASN A 116 10.47 -12.98 -2.78
C ASN A 116 9.51 -12.04 -3.53
N TYR A 117 8.20 -12.19 -3.27
CA TYR A 117 7.21 -11.21 -3.70
C TYR A 117 7.50 -9.85 -3.04
N ARG A 118 7.47 -8.78 -3.85
CA ARG A 118 7.49 -7.42 -3.30
C ARG A 118 6.33 -7.28 -2.33
N GLN A 119 6.60 -6.78 -1.13
CA GLN A 119 5.57 -6.56 -0.13
C GLN A 119 4.88 -5.23 -0.40
N LEU A 120 3.73 -5.27 -1.07
CA LEU A 120 2.94 -4.08 -1.35
C LEU A 120 2.12 -3.63 -0.13
N ARG A 121 1.93 -2.31 0.01
CA ARG A 121 0.95 -1.76 0.96
C ARG A 121 -0.45 -1.86 0.36
N ILE A 122 -1.47 -1.87 1.21
CA ILE A 122 -2.88 -1.92 0.78
C ILE A 122 -3.22 -0.84 -0.25
N THR A 123 -2.71 0.37 -0.08
CA THR A 123 -2.95 1.46 -1.04
C THR A 123 -2.30 1.21 -2.39
N ASP A 124 -1.15 0.53 -2.42
CA ASP A 124 -0.48 0.20 -3.68
C ASP A 124 -1.23 -0.94 -4.37
N VAL A 125 -1.76 -1.90 -3.60
CA VAL A 125 -2.63 -2.99 -4.09
C VAL A 125 -3.91 -2.48 -4.73
N GLU A 126 -4.58 -1.49 -4.12
CA GLU A 126 -5.73 -0.82 -4.72
C GLU A 126 -5.38 -0.26 -6.12
N VAL A 127 -4.23 0.42 -6.24
CA VAL A 127 -3.75 0.97 -7.50
C VAL A 127 -3.48 -0.13 -8.51
N VAL A 128 -2.78 -1.21 -8.13
CA VAL A 128 -2.52 -2.35 -9.03
C VAL A 128 -3.84 -2.95 -9.51
N LEU A 129 -4.79 -3.26 -8.63
CA LEU A 129 -6.08 -3.84 -9.04
C LEU A 129 -6.88 -2.91 -9.95
N THR A 130 -6.80 -1.59 -9.74
CA THR A 130 -7.50 -0.63 -10.61
C THR A 130 -6.84 -0.44 -11.98
N GLN A 131 -5.53 -0.68 -12.10
CA GLN A 131 -4.76 -0.52 -13.33
C GLN A 131 -4.62 -1.82 -14.13
N GLU A 132 -4.48 -2.95 -13.45
CA GLU A 132 -4.28 -4.27 -14.04
C GLU A 132 -5.59 -4.91 -14.47
N LYS A 133 -5.55 -5.67 -15.57
CA LYS A 133 -6.66 -6.55 -15.96
C LYS A 133 -6.55 -7.82 -15.15
N LEU A 134 -7.51 -8.04 -14.24
CA LEU A 134 -7.60 -9.23 -13.39
C LEU A 134 -7.39 -10.57 -14.10
N TYR A 135 -7.77 -10.67 -15.37
CA TYR A 135 -7.64 -11.89 -16.16
C TYR A 135 -6.19 -12.35 -16.30
N ASP A 136 -5.24 -11.43 -16.52
CA ASP A 136 -3.81 -11.72 -16.64
C ASP A 136 -3.24 -12.29 -15.32
N LEU A 137 -3.85 -11.91 -14.19
CA LEU A 137 -3.48 -12.44 -12.87
C LEU A 137 -4.01 -13.87 -12.65
N LEU A 138 -5.05 -14.29 -13.37
CA LEU A 138 -5.74 -15.58 -13.20
C LEU A 138 -5.30 -16.65 -14.21
N GLU A 139 -4.81 -16.30 -15.40
CA GLU A 139 -4.50 -17.27 -16.47
C GLU A 139 -3.49 -18.37 -16.03
N GLU A 140 -2.50 -18.05 -15.19
CA GLU A 140 -1.54 -19.05 -14.69
C GLU A 140 -2.13 -20.10 -13.71
N THR A 141 -3.34 -19.89 -13.18
CA THR A 141 -4.00 -20.89 -12.31
C THR A 141 -4.76 -21.96 -13.07
N HIS A 142 -5.13 -21.69 -14.32
CA HIS A 142 -5.83 -22.65 -15.16
C HIS A 142 -4.89 -23.71 -15.73
N GLU A 143 -3.61 -23.39 -15.97
CA GLU A 143 -2.63 -24.36 -16.47
C GLU A 143 -2.17 -25.39 -15.43
N LYS A 144 -2.33 -25.11 -14.12
CA LYS A 144 -1.85 -26.01 -13.04
C LYS A 144 -2.92 -26.89 -12.39
N ASN A 145 -4.19 -26.75 -12.75
CA ASN A 145 -5.30 -27.45 -12.08
C ASN A 145 -6.07 -28.46 -12.98
N PHE A 146 -5.55 -28.80 -14.17
CA PHE A 146 -6.11 -29.84 -15.05
C PHE A 146 -5.04 -30.76 -15.69
N GLY A 147 -3.98 -31.07 -14.94
CA GLY A 147 -3.01 -32.11 -15.29
C GLY A 147 -3.09 -33.28 -14.33
#